data_AF-A0A6F8VHC4-F1
#
_entry.id   AF-A0A6F8VHC4-F1
#
_cell.length_a   1.000
_cell.length_b   1.000
_cell.length_c   1.000
_cell.angle_alpha   90.00
_cell.angle_beta   90.00
_cell.angle_gamma   90.00
#
_symmetry.space_group_name_H-M   'P 1'
#
loop_
_entity.id
_entity.type
_entity.pdbx_description
1 polymer ?
#
loop_
_entity_poly.entity_id
_entity_poly.type
_entity_poly.pdbx_seq_one_letter_code
_entity_poly.pdbx_strand_id
1 'polypeptide(L)'
;MGIPRHRRNLPAAPQPEDAASFPAVDDELLRTLPPLLRAVVRALGFGRAREWLAEHGGVNVTLPARRTQALLLEADELARLRHTLAPHLDAAGRCWMPKADKLFIRVRDAQIRKDRPATSVNALARRENLSSRQILNICREDDERQFDLF
;
A
#
# COMPACT_ATOMS: atom_id res chain seq x y z
N MET A 1 32.12 37.30 -35.84
CA MET A 1 31.36 37.62 -34.60
C MET A 1 30.09 36.78 -34.58
N GLY A 2 30.14 35.55 -34.04
CA GLY A 2 29.00 34.63 -33.98
C GLY A 2 28.60 34.38 -32.53
N ILE A 3 27.36 34.71 -32.18
CA ILE A 3 26.80 34.58 -30.83
C ILE A 3 26.60 33.08 -30.54
N PRO A 4 27.17 32.50 -29.46
CA PRO A 4 26.91 31.12 -29.09
C PRO A 4 25.49 31.02 -28.50
N ARG A 5 24.67 30.15 -29.10
CA ARG A 5 23.33 29.80 -28.61
C ARG A 5 23.46 29.14 -27.23
N HIS A 6 23.06 29.85 -26.18
CA HIS A 6 22.83 29.28 -24.86
C HIS A 6 21.85 28.12 -24.98
N ARG A 7 22.37 26.90 -24.85
CA ARG A 7 21.58 25.68 -24.64
C ARG A 7 20.87 25.88 -23.31
N ARG A 8 19.56 26.16 -23.33
CA ARG A 8 18.72 26.10 -22.13
C ARG A 8 18.91 24.72 -21.52
N ASN A 9 19.53 24.67 -20.34
CA ASN A 9 19.51 23.49 -19.49
C ASN A 9 18.03 23.20 -19.21
N LEU A 10 17.48 22.17 -19.87
CA LEU A 10 16.26 21.54 -19.37
C LEU A 10 16.57 21.02 -17.97
N PRO A 11 15.69 21.22 -16.97
CA PRO A 11 15.84 20.52 -15.71
C PRO A 11 15.88 19.03 -16.02
N ALA A 12 16.93 18.37 -15.54
CA ALA A 12 17.09 16.93 -15.62
C ALA A 12 15.79 16.27 -15.15
N ALA A 13 15.30 15.29 -15.90
CA ALA A 13 14.24 14.42 -15.43
C ALA A 13 14.62 13.95 -14.00
N PRO A 14 13.68 13.98 -13.03
CA PRO A 14 13.99 13.58 -11.67
C PRO A 14 14.61 12.18 -11.70
N GLN A 15 15.83 12.09 -11.19
CA GLN A 15 16.58 10.85 -11.16
C GLN A 15 15.80 9.83 -10.31
N PRO A 16 15.76 8.55 -10.70
CA PRO A 16 15.01 7.50 -9.99
C PRO A 16 15.71 7.02 -8.70
N GLU A 17 16.51 7.88 -8.05
CA GLU A 17 17.42 7.49 -6.96
C GLU A 17 16.86 7.75 -5.56
N ASP A 18 15.73 8.46 -5.43
CA ASP A 18 14.89 8.37 -4.24
C ASP A 18 13.90 7.22 -4.43
N ALA A 19 14.40 6.00 -4.26
CA ALA A 19 13.58 4.83 -4.07
C ALA A 19 12.69 5.09 -2.85
N ALA A 20 11.48 5.60 -3.12
CA ALA A 20 10.44 5.77 -2.13
C ALA A 20 10.30 4.43 -1.41
N SER A 21 10.82 4.36 -0.18
CA SER A 21 10.96 3.10 0.56
C SER A 21 9.60 2.41 0.55
N PHE A 22 9.52 1.27 -0.14
CA PHE A 22 8.30 0.49 -0.13
C PHE A 22 8.00 0.12 1.32
N PRO A 23 6.73 0.20 1.75
CA PRO A 23 6.39 -0.21 3.11
C PRO A 23 6.87 -1.64 3.34
N ALA A 24 7.43 -1.90 4.52
CA ALA A 24 7.83 -3.23 4.91
C ALA A 24 6.57 -4.09 5.06
N VAL A 25 6.34 -4.96 4.08
CA VAL A 25 5.22 -5.89 4.04
C VAL A 25 5.78 -7.30 3.84
N ASP A 26 5.29 -8.25 4.63
CA ASP A 26 5.70 -9.65 4.52
C ASP A 26 5.27 -10.26 3.16
N ASP A 27 6.26 -10.66 2.36
CA ASP A 27 6.06 -11.24 1.03
C ASP A 27 5.32 -12.59 1.07
N GLU A 28 5.44 -13.38 2.14
CA GLU A 28 4.69 -14.64 2.27
C GLU A 28 3.20 -14.37 2.44
N LEU A 29 2.87 -13.38 3.28
CA LEU A 29 1.49 -12.94 3.49
C LEU A 29 0.91 -12.33 2.21
N LEU A 30 1.69 -11.56 1.46
CA LEU A 30 1.28 -11.01 0.16
C LEU A 30 0.90 -12.08 -0.86
N ARG A 31 1.56 -13.25 -0.85
CA ARG A 31 1.23 -14.36 -1.78
C ARG A 31 -0.16 -14.91 -1.58
N THR A 32 -0.72 -14.80 -0.38
CA THR A 32 -2.08 -15.24 -0.08
C THR A 32 -3.14 -14.32 -0.68
N LEU A 33 -2.78 -13.06 -0.99
CA LEU A 33 -3.69 -12.08 -1.59
C LEU A 33 -3.84 -12.28 -3.11
N PRO A 34 -5.01 -11.96 -3.68
CA PRO A 34 -5.21 -11.82 -5.11
C PRO A 34 -4.21 -10.84 -5.73
N PRO A 35 -3.80 -11.02 -7.00
CA PRO A 35 -2.75 -10.22 -7.64
C PRO A 35 -2.95 -8.70 -7.54
N LEU A 36 -4.19 -8.24 -7.72
CA LEU A 36 -4.50 -6.82 -7.70
C LEU A 36 -4.42 -6.23 -6.28
N LEU A 37 -4.95 -6.95 -5.28
CA LEU A 37 -4.80 -6.55 -3.87
C LEU A 37 -3.34 -6.55 -3.44
N ARG A 38 -2.57 -7.54 -3.90
CA ARG A 38 -1.13 -7.63 -3.64
C ARG A 38 -0.38 -6.41 -4.16
N ALA A 39 -0.69 -5.95 -5.38
CA ALA A 39 -0.08 -4.76 -5.96
C ALA A 39 -0.38 -3.49 -5.13
N VAL A 40 -1.65 -3.31 -4.73
CA VAL A 40 -2.07 -2.17 -3.90
C VAL A 40 -1.38 -2.20 -2.53
N VAL A 41 -1.34 -3.35 -1.86
CA VAL A 41 -0.67 -3.48 -0.56
C VAL A 41 0.82 -3.30 -0.68
N ARG A 42 1.46 -3.81 -1.74
CA ARG A 42 2.89 -3.61 -1.96
C ARG A 42 3.21 -2.12 -2.12
N ALA A 43 2.36 -1.34 -2.79
CA ALA A 43 2.57 0.09 -2.96
C ALA A 43 2.29 0.94 -1.71
N LEU A 44 1.21 0.64 -0.97
CA LEU A 44 0.71 1.52 0.09
C LEU A 44 0.94 0.96 1.50
N GLY A 45 1.10 -0.35 1.65
CA GLY A 45 1.08 -1.05 2.94
C GLY A 45 -0.35 -1.36 3.39
N PHE A 46 -0.54 -2.27 4.35
CA PHE A 46 -1.88 -2.76 4.72
C PHE A 46 -2.81 -1.67 5.27
N GLY A 47 -2.37 -0.88 6.25
CA GLY A 47 -3.16 0.20 6.84
C GLY A 47 -3.66 1.20 5.80
N ARG A 48 -2.72 1.75 5.03
CA ARG A 48 -3.01 2.75 3.98
C ARG A 48 -3.79 2.18 2.81
N ALA A 49 -3.48 0.95 2.36
CA ALA A 49 -4.25 0.27 1.33
C ALA A 49 -5.70 0.08 1.74
N ARG A 50 -5.98 -0.22 3.03
CA ARG A 50 -7.35 -0.37 3.52
C ARG A 50 -8.13 0.93 3.45
N GLU A 51 -7.55 2.02 3.95
CA GLU A 51 -8.18 3.35 3.88
C GLU A 51 -8.51 3.71 2.44
N TRP A 52 -7.53 3.54 1.57
CA TRP A 52 -7.69 3.85 0.16
C TRP A 52 -8.75 2.96 -0.51
N LEU A 53 -8.76 1.65 -0.23
CA LEU A 53 -9.77 0.71 -0.74
C LEU A 53 -11.15 0.88 -0.08
N ALA A 54 -11.26 1.52 1.08
CA ALA A 54 -12.55 1.86 1.67
C ALA A 54 -13.25 2.96 0.85
N GLU A 55 -12.48 3.90 0.32
CA GLU A 55 -12.98 5.00 -0.51
C GLU A 55 -13.07 4.64 -2.00
N HIS A 56 -12.10 3.85 -2.49
CA HIS A 56 -11.93 3.57 -3.92
C HIS A 56 -12.12 2.09 -4.28
N GLY A 57 -12.57 1.24 -3.35
CA GLY A 57 -12.83 -0.17 -3.60
C GLY A 57 -14.14 -0.42 -4.34
N GLY A 58 -14.12 -1.36 -5.28
CA GLY A 58 -15.31 -1.72 -6.07
C GLY A 58 -15.67 -0.72 -7.18
N VAL A 59 -14.81 0.27 -7.44
CA VAL A 59 -14.98 1.23 -8.54
C VAL A 59 -13.85 1.08 -9.57
N ASN A 60 -14.15 1.50 -10.81
CA ASN A 60 -13.14 1.57 -11.87
C ASN A 60 -12.32 2.85 -11.70
N VAL A 61 -11.07 2.71 -11.25
CA VAL A 61 -10.19 3.82 -10.97
C VAL A 61 -9.32 4.11 -12.19
N THR A 62 -9.25 5.38 -12.58
CA THR A 62 -8.31 5.85 -13.60
C THR A 62 -7.03 6.35 -12.94
N LEU A 63 -5.89 5.73 -13.22
CA LEU A 63 -4.59 6.20 -12.75
C LEU A 63 -4.05 7.23 -13.74
N PRO A 64 -4.00 8.53 -13.38
CA PRO A 64 -3.46 9.53 -14.30
C PRO A 64 -1.97 9.26 -14.53
N ALA A 65 -1.47 9.35 -15.75
CA ALA A 65 -0.06 9.05 -16.06
C ALA A 65 0.92 10.17 -15.67
N ARG A 66 0.45 11.42 -15.62
CA ARG A 66 1.32 12.63 -15.50
C ARG A 66 1.06 13.49 -14.28
N ARG A 67 0.06 13.15 -13.45
CA ARG A 67 -0.27 13.98 -12.27
C ARG A 67 0.63 13.61 -11.09
N THR A 68 1.08 14.61 -10.35
CA THR A 68 1.87 14.38 -9.13
C THR A 68 0.99 13.99 -7.95
N GLN A 69 -0.28 14.42 -7.90
CA GLN A 69 -1.24 14.05 -6.85
C GLN A 69 -2.59 13.67 -7.47
N ALA A 70 -3.18 12.57 -7.01
CA ALA A 70 -4.50 12.08 -7.42
C ALA A 70 -4.98 10.99 -6.46
N LEU A 71 -6.30 10.76 -6.40
CA LEU A 71 -6.91 9.65 -5.65
C LEU A 71 -6.61 9.68 -4.13
N LEU A 72 -6.42 10.89 -3.58
CA LEU A 72 -6.06 11.12 -2.17
C LEU A 72 -4.75 10.43 -1.75
N LEU A 73 -3.87 10.20 -2.72
CA LEU A 73 -2.53 9.67 -2.52
C LEU A 73 -1.48 10.76 -2.65
N GLU A 74 -0.45 10.66 -1.82
CA GLU A 74 0.76 11.46 -1.93
C GLU A 74 1.53 11.12 -3.21
N ALA A 75 2.45 12.00 -3.63
CA ALA A 75 3.18 11.82 -4.88
C ALA A 75 3.95 10.49 -4.93
N ASP A 76 4.58 10.11 -3.82
CA ASP A 76 5.35 8.87 -3.70
C ASP A 76 4.44 7.63 -3.68
N GLU A 77 3.30 7.73 -2.97
CA GLU A 77 2.29 6.67 -2.92
C GLU A 77 1.72 6.40 -4.32
N LEU A 78 1.39 7.46 -5.06
CA LEU A 78 0.88 7.39 -6.41
C LEU A 78 1.93 6.84 -7.39
N ALA A 79 3.20 7.19 -7.23
CA ALA A 79 4.30 6.65 -8.03
C ALA A 79 4.48 5.14 -7.80
N ARG A 80 4.50 4.69 -6.53
CA ARG A 80 4.57 3.25 -6.18
C ARG A 80 3.34 2.49 -6.68
N LEU A 81 2.16 3.09 -6.57
CA LEU A 81 0.92 2.49 -7.03
C LEU A 81 0.89 2.32 -8.55
N ARG A 82 1.35 3.33 -9.32
CA ARG A 82 1.53 3.20 -10.78
C ARG A 82 2.47 2.08 -11.14
N HIS A 83 3.60 1.97 -10.45
CA HIS A 83 4.60 0.94 -10.73
C HIS A 83 4.06 -0.47 -10.49
N THR A 84 3.39 -0.68 -9.37
CA THR A 84 2.84 -2.00 -8.99
C THR A 84 1.58 -2.39 -9.76
N LEU A 85 0.73 -1.42 -10.12
CA LEU A 85 -0.50 -1.66 -10.88
C LEU A 85 -0.32 -1.65 -12.40
N ALA A 86 0.84 -1.23 -12.92
CA ALA A 86 1.15 -1.22 -14.35
C ALA A 86 0.70 -2.48 -15.14
N PRO A 87 0.93 -3.73 -14.66
CA PRO A 87 0.51 -4.94 -15.39
C PRO A 87 -1.00 -5.19 -15.37
N HIS A 88 -1.76 -4.45 -14.56
CA HIS A 88 -3.21 -4.62 -14.37
C HIS A 88 -4.04 -3.49 -15.00
N LEU A 89 -3.41 -2.52 -15.64
CA LEU A 89 -4.09 -1.40 -16.28
C LEU A 89 -4.61 -1.78 -17.68
N ASP A 90 -5.79 -1.27 -18.02
CA ASP A 90 -6.32 -1.31 -19.37
C ASP A 90 -5.57 -0.31 -20.28
N ALA A 91 -5.87 -0.35 -21.60
CA ALA A 91 -5.27 0.56 -22.58
C ALA A 91 -5.57 2.06 -22.31
N ALA A 92 -6.55 2.36 -21.44
CA ALA A 92 -6.92 3.70 -21.01
C ALA A 92 -6.32 4.08 -19.64
N GLY A 93 -5.48 3.23 -19.04
CA GLY A 93 -4.85 3.48 -17.73
C GLY A 93 -5.82 3.29 -16.55
N ARG A 94 -6.82 2.43 -16.69
CA ARG A 94 -7.85 2.16 -15.69
C ARG A 94 -7.78 0.73 -15.18
N CYS A 95 -8.22 0.53 -13.94
CA CYS A 95 -8.38 -0.79 -13.37
C CYS A 95 -9.49 -0.83 -12.32
N TRP A 96 -10.20 -1.96 -12.27
CA TRP A 96 -11.26 -2.20 -11.31
C TRP A 96 -10.68 -2.52 -9.95
N MET A 97 -10.89 -1.64 -8.97
CA MET A 97 -10.36 -1.86 -7.64
C MET A 97 -11.13 -2.96 -6.90
N PRO A 98 -10.43 -3.90 -6.26
CA PRO A 98 -11.06 -4.89 -5.42
C PRO A 98 -11.66 -4.21 -4.18
N LYS A 99 -12.78 -4.69 -3.67
CA LYS A 99 -13.22 -4.27 -2.33
C LYS A 99 -12.28 -4.87 -1.30
N ALA A 100 -12.05 -4.15 -0.20
CA ALA A 100 -11.41 -4.76 0.96
C ALA A 100 -12.27 -5.96 1.42
N ASP A 101 -11.73 -7.17 1.31
CA ASP A 101 -12.43 -8.41 1.60
C ASP A 101 -11.97 -9.04 2.92
N LYS A 102 -12.64 -10.12 3.33
CA LYS A 102 -12.30 -10.86 4.56
C LYS A 102 -10.87 -11.43 4.54
N LEU A 103 -10.34 -11.74 3.35
CA LEU A 103 -9.00 -12.29 3.20
C LEU A 103 -7.96 -11.21 3.48
N PHE A 104 -8.14 -10.01 2.92
CA PHE A 104 -7.33 -8.83 3.21
C PHE A 104 -7.29 -8.51 4.71
N ILE A 105 -8.46 -8.52 5.38
CA ILE A 105 -8.57 -8.30 6.82
C ILE A 105 -7.76 -9.34 7.61
N ARG A 106 -7.90 -10.63 7.25
CA ARG A 106 -7.16 -11.72 7.90
C ARG A 106 -5.64 -11.59 7.75
N VAL A 107 -5.17 -11.21 6.56
CA VAL A 107 -3.73 -11.07 6.28
C VAL A 107 -3.14 -9.89 7.06
N ARG A 108 -3.86 -8.76 7.13
CA ARG A 108 -3.48 -7.63 7.99
C ARG A 108 -3.37 -8.06 9.45
N ASP A 109 -4.36 -8.79 9.95
CA ASP A 109 -4.40 -9.22 11.35
C ASP A 109 -3.23 -10.15 11.68
N ALA A 110 -2.85 -11.04 10.75
CA ALA A 110 -1.64 -11.85 10.87
C ALA A 110 -0.35 -11.01 10.92
N GLN A 111 -0.24 -9.94 10.11
CA GLN A 111 0.90 -9.02 10.17
C GLN A 111 0.96 -8.26 11.51
N ILE A 112 -0.18 -7.78 12.00
CA ILE A 112 -0.26 -7.06 13.30
C ILE A 112 0.26 -7.96 14.43
N ARG A 113 -0.09 -9.25 14.40
CA ARG A 113 0.39 -10.22 15.39
C ARG A 113 1.90 -10.43 15.30
N LYS A 114 2.44 -10.56 14.10
CA LYS A 114 3.90 -10.69 13.87
C LYS A 114 4.68 -9.45 14.34
N ASP A 115 4.13 -8.26 14.15
CA ASP A 115 4.80 -6.99 14.49
C ASP A 115 4.63 -6.60 15.96
N ARG A 116 3.65 -7.18 16.67
CA ARG A 116 3.34 -6.91 18.08
C ARG A 116 4.53 -7.02 19.05
N PRO A 117 5.42 -8.02 18.98
CA PRO A 117 6.58 -8.09 19.88
C PRO A 117 7.60 -6.98 19.63
N ALA A 118 7.72 -6.48 18.41
CA ALA A 118 8.69 -5.45 18.04
C ALA A 118 8.14 -4.01 18.15
N THR A 119 6.82 -3.84 18.11
CA THR A 119 6.17 -2.52 17.99
C THR A 119 5.11 -2.31 19.08
N SER A 120 5.04 -1.10 19.65
CA SER A 120 4.04 -0.77 20.66
C SER A 120 2.60 -0.78 20.09
N VAL A 121 1.62 -1.08 20.95
CA VAL A 121 0.19 -1.08 20.59
C VAL A 121 -0.24 0.26 19.99
N ASN A 122 0.22 1.39 20.56
CA ASN A 122 -0.14 2.71 20.07
C ASN A 122 0.49 3.02 18.69
N ALA A 123 1.70 2.53 18.43
CA ALA A 123 2.32 2.67 17.12
C ALA A 123 1.60 1.82 16.06
N LEU A 124 1.22 0.58 16.39
CA LEU A 124 0.41 -0.28 15.50
C LEU A 124 -0.99 0.29 15.25
N ALA A 125 -1.63 0.81 16.29
CA ALA A 125 -2.93 1.47 16.20
C ALA A 125 -2.90 2.65 15.21
N ARG A 126 -1.87 3.50 15.29
CA ARG A 126 -1.68 4.62 14.36
C ARG A 126 -1.36 4.15 12.94
N ARG A 127 -0.47 3.16 12.78
CA ARG A 127 -0.03 2.67 11.46
C ARG A 127 -1.14 1.97 10.68
N GLU A 128 -1.96 1.17 11.37
CA GLU A 128 -3.04 0.40 10.76
C GLU A 128 -4.41 1.10 10.83
N ASN A 129 -4.44 2.33 11.38
CA ASN A 129 -5.63 3.11 11.66
C ASN A 129 -6.72 2.27 12.37
N LEU A 130 -6.34 1.66 13.49
CA LEU A 130 -7.18 0.85 14.35
C LEU A 130 -7.15 1.43 15.77
N SER A 131 -8.22 1.22 16.53
CA SER A 131 -8.20 1.52 17.96
C SER A 131 -7.25 0.57 18.69
N SER A 132 -6.65 1.03 19.79
CA SER A 132 -5.83 0.18 20.65
C SER A 132 -6.60 -1.06 21.13
N ARG A 133 -7.92 -0.95 21.35
CA ARG A 133 -8.79 -2.08 21.69
C ARG A 133 -8.87 -3.11 20.55
N GLN A 134 -9.00 -2.68 19.30
CA GLN A 134 -8.99 -3.58 18.15
C GLN A 134 -7.64 -4.30 18.00
N ILE A 135 -6.53 -3.60 18.18
CA ILE A 135 -5.19 -4.22 18.17
C ILE A 135 -5.07 -5.29 19.25
N LEU A 136 -5.53 -4.99 20.47
CA LEU A 136 -5.52 -5.96 21.58
C LEU A 136 -6.40 -7.18 21.28
N ASN A 137 -7.60 -6.98 20.71
CA ASN A 137 -8.47 -8.08 20.31
C ASN A 137 -7.82 -8.96 19.23
N ILE A 138 -7.23 -8.35 18.20
CA ILE A 138 -6.52 -9.07 17.14
C ILE A 138 -5.39 -9.92 17.72
N CYS A 139 -4.64 -9.39 18.70
CA CYS A 139 -3.55 -10.12 19.35
C CYS A 139 -4.06 -11.27 20.23
N ARG A 140 -5.22 -11.11 20.90
CA ARG A 140 -5.81 -12.15 21.78
C ARG A 140 -6.36 -13.36 21.04
N GLU A 141 -6.90 -13.19 19.82
CA GLU A 141 -7.50 -14.28 19.04
C GLU A 141 -6.52 -15.40 18.66
N ASP A 142 -5.20 -15.17 18.74
CA ASP A 142 -4.17 -16.20 18.56
C ASP A 142 -3.83 -16.91 19.89
N ASP A 143 -3.77 -16.16 21.01
CA ASP A 143 -3.55 -16.71 22.35
C ASP A 143 -4.67 -17.68 22.77
N GLU A 144 -5.93 -17.43 22.39
CA GLU A 144 -7.05 -18.33 22.68
C GLU A 144 -7.05 -19.64 21.86
N ARG A 145 -6.21 -19.76 20.83
CA ARG A 145 -6.03 -21.03 20.11
C ARG A 145 -4.97 -21.93 20.73
N GLN A 146 -4.30 -21.47 21.79
CA GLN A 146 -3.24 -22.20 22.47
C GLN A 146 -3.71 -22.93 23.74
N PHE A 147 -4.96 -23.40 23.86
CA PHE A 147 -5.33 -24.34 24.94
C PHE A 147 -6.45 -25.30 24.51
N ASP A 148 -6.08 -26.52 24.11
CA ASP A 148 -6.54 -27.77 24.74
C ASP A 148 -5.94 -28.98 24.00
N LEU A 149 -4.76 -29.40 24.45
CA LEU A 149 -4.27 -30.77 24.29
C LEU A 149 -4.11 -31.32 25.70
N PHE A 150 -5.24 -31.76 26.26
CA PHE A 150 -5.29 -32.76 27.32
C PHE A 150 -5.31 -34.14 26.68
#